data_AF-A0A0C9U445-F1
#
_entry.id   AF-A0A0C9U445-F1
#
_cell.length_a   1.000
_cell.length_b   1.000
_cell.length_c   1.000
_cell.angle_alpha   90.00
_cell.angle_beta   90.00
_cell.angle_gamma   90.00
#
_symmetry.space_group_name_H-M   'P 1'
#
loop_
_entity.id
_entity.type
_entity.pdbx_description
1 polymer ?
#
loop_
_entity_poly.entity_id
_entity_poly.type
_entity_poly.pdbx_seq_one_letter_code
_entity_poly.pdbx_strand_id
1 'polypeptide(L)'
;EVPLVSANLANLLLESFLYGTFIILWATYLYLFSAREERQQGGGPGGGRRRWYMHPIVISSALLMITLSVHWCLTFKRAFQAFVTYKGGEAPLEFYADLTQRTEVVKTGFLIASLCLGDMMIIYRLWIVWGFNNYIIIFPICTLCSLAVSGAGITYQLTRYTPGESVFASAAGRWIISDSAFTLWWVIYFDCPVLLAYRVWSINRSTVKFGGSSLNVSLL
;
A
#
# COMPACT_ATOMS: atom_id res chain seq x y z
N GLU A 1 1.79 -18.77 -25.05
CA GLU A 1 1.88 -17.48 -24.32
C GLU A 1 0.49 -17.04 -23.90
N VAL A 2 0.34 -16.18 -22.89
CA VAL A 2 -0.99 -15.65 -22.50
C VAL A 2 -1.29 -14.42 -23.38
N PRO A 3 -2.45 -14.34 -24.06
CA PRO A 3 -2.80 -13.17 -24.84
C PRO A 3 -2.77 -11.89 -23.99
N LEU A 4 -2.08 -10.84 -24.47
CA LEU A 4 -1.95 -9.57 -23.75
C LEU A 4 -3.32 -8.97 -23.37
N VAL A 5 -4.34 -9.18 -24.21
CA VAL A 5 -5.72 -8.73 -23.98
C VAL A 5 -6.38 -9.48 -22.81
N SER A 6 -6.22 -10.81 -22.70
CA SER A 6 -6.81 -11.57 -21.59
C SER A 6 -6.06 -11.36 -20.27
N ALA A 7 -4.73 -11.14 -20.33
CA ALA A 7 -3.95 -10.74 -19.16
C ALA A 7 -4.43 -9.39 -18.58
N ASN A 8 -4.69 -8.38 -19.42
CA ASN A 8 -5.21 -7.08 -18.97
C ASN A 8 -6.65 -7.17 -18.43
N LEU A 9 -7.51 -8.03 -19.01
CA LEU A 9 -8.86 -8.28 -18.47
C LEU A 9 -8.81 -9.00 -17.12
N ALA A 10 -7.94 -10.00 -16.96
CA ALA A 10 -7.72 -10.68 -15.68
C ALA A 10 -7.19 -9.72 -14.61
N ASN A 11 -6.27 -8.82 -14.96
CA ASN A 11 -5.82 -7.74 -14.07
C ASN A 11 -6.99 -6.85 -13.63
N LEU A 12 -7.79 -6.33 -14.57
CA LEU A 12 -8.94 -5.45 -14.26
C LEU A 12 -9.94 -6.10 -13.28
N LEU A 13 -10.22 -7.40 -13.45
CA LEU A 13 -11.09 -8.16 -12.54
C LEU A 13 -10.47 -8.32 -11.15
N LEU A 14 -9.21 -8.72 -11.07
CA LEU A 14 -8.48 -8.91 -9.81
C LEU A 14 -8.33 -7.59 -9.04
N GLU A 15 -7.94 -6.53 -9.74
CA GLU A 15 -7.75 -5.19 -9.19
C GLU A 15 -9.06 -4.61 -8.64
N SER A 16 -10.18 -4.83 -9.34
CA SER A 16 -11.52 -4.43 -8.86
C SER A 16 -11.97 -5.20 -7.62
N PHE A 17 -11.68 -6.52 -7.55
CA PHE A 17 -11.96 -7.34 -6.37
C PHE A 17 -11.11 -6.92 -5.15
N LEU A 18 -9.82 -6.66 -5.36
CA LEU A 18 -8.90 -6.19 -4.33
C LEU A 18 -9.28 -4.78 -3.84
N TYR A 19 -9.67 -3.88 -4.74
CA TYR A 19 -10.14 -2.53 -4.39
C TYR A 19 -11.44 -2.56 -3.59
N GLY A 20 -12.41 -3.41 -3.96
CA GLY A 20 -13.62 -3.63 -3.16
C GLY A 20 -13.32 -4.15 -1.75
N THR A 21 -12.38 -5.10 -1.63
CA THR A 21 -11.88 -5.60 -0.35
C THR A 21 -11.21 -4.50 0.47
N PHE A 22 -10.40 -3.64 -0.16
CA PHE A 22 -9.72 -2.52 0.48
C PHE A 22 -10.70 -1.48 1.06
N ILE A 23 -11.80 -1.16 0.35
CA ILE A 23 -12.86 -0.29 0.86
C ILE A 23 -13.46 -0.84 2.17
N ILE A 24 -13.76 -2.14 2.22
CA ILE A 24 -14.33 -2.79 3.42
C ILE A 24 -13.35 -2.73 4.59
N LEU A 25 -12.07 -3.01 4.33
CA LEU A 25 -11.00 -2.93 5.34
C LEU A 25 -10.80 -1.50 5.86
N TRP A 26 -10.85 -0.50 4.99
CA TRP A 26 -10.73 0.91 5.36
C TRP A 26 -11.92 1.42 6.18
N ALA A 27 -13.15 1.10 5.76
CA ALA A 27 -14.36 1.43 6.52
C ALA A 27 -14.36 0.77 7.92
N THR A 28 -13.94 -0.50 7.99
CA THR A 28 -13.79 -1.24 9.25
C THR A 28 -12.68 -0.64 10.12
N TYR A 29 -11.56 -0.22 9.52
CA TYR A 29 -10.48 0.48 10.25
C TYR A 29 -10.97 1.80 10.86
N LEU A 30 -11.69 2.63 10.11
CA LEU A 30 -12.25 3.89 10.63
C LEU A 30 -13.25 3.65 11.77
N TYR A 31 -14.18 2.70 11.60
CA TYR A 31 -15.16 2.34 12.63
C TYR A 31 -14.48 1.84 13.92
N LEU A 32 -13.47 0.96 13.79
CA LEU A 32 -12.70 0.48 14.94
C LEU A 32 -11.82 1.57 15.55
N PHE A 33 -11.43 2.61 14.80
CA PHE A 33 -10.67 3.74 15.31
C PHE A 33 -11.58 4.68 16.13
N SER A 34 -12.74 5.09 15.58
CA SER A 34 -13.68 5.96 16.30
C SER A 34 -14.23 5.30 17.56
N ALA A 35 -14.65 4.03 17.49
CA ALA A 35 -15.16 3.28 18.63
C ALA A 35 -14.10 3.02 19.72
N ARG A 36 -12.79 3.08 19.40
CA ARG A 36 -11.70 3.06 20.38
C ARG A 36 -11.50 4.41 21.03
N GLU A 37 -11.53 5.49 20.26
CA GLU A 37 -11.34 6.84 20.78
C GLU A 37 -12.53 7.28 21.67
N GLU A 38 -13.77 6.93 21.32
CA GLU A 38 -14.95 7.09 22.18
C GLU A 38 -14.78 6.39 23.53
N ARG A 39 -14.32 5.13 23.53
CA ARG A 39 -14.02 4.35 24.75
C ARG A 39 -12.88 4.93 25.58
N GLN A 40 -11.91 5.61 24.95
CA GLN A 40 -10.83 6.30 25.65
C GLN A 40 -11.23 7.68 26.19
N GLN A 41 -12.26 8.32 25.64
CA GLN A 41 -12.75 9.63 26.09
C GLN A 41 -13.82 9.55 27.20
N GLY A 42 -14.46 8.40 27.41
CA GLY A 42 -15.55 8.18 28.38
C GLY A 42 -15.19 8.26 29.88
N GLY A 43 -14.18 9.03 30.27
CA GLY A 43 -13.62 9.05 31.64
C GLY A 43 -13.46 10.44 32.29
N GLY A 44 -13.91 11.54 31.68
CA GLY A 44 -13.75 12.88 32.27
C GLY A 44 -14.72 13.95 31.74
N PRO A 45 -15.50 14.63 32.61
CA PRO A 45 -16.59 15.54 32.21
C PRO A 45 -16.11 16.95 31.77
N GLY A 46 -15.09 17.01 30.91
CA GLY A 46 -14.52 18.29 30.44
C GLY A 46 -13.43 18.20 29.37
N GLY A 47 -13.07 16.99 28.90
CA GLY A 47 -12.07 16.82 27.84
C GLY A 47 -12.60 17.28 26.48
N GLY A 48 -12.13 18.43 25.99
CA GLY A 48 -12.60 19.01 24.73
C GLY A 48 -12.45 18.06 23.54
N ARG A 49 -13.57 17.84 22.82
CA ARG A 49 -13.77 16.96 21.64
C ARG A 49 -12.50 16.76 20.80
N ARG A 50 -11.71 15.73 21.14
CA ARG A 50 -10.37 15.58 20.57
C ARG A 50 -10.45 15.31 19.07
N ARG A 51 -9.49 15.88 18.33
CA ARG A 51 -9.54 16.00 16.87
C ARG A 51 -9.08 14.70 16.19
N TRP A 52 -9.84 13.62 16.39
CA TRP A 52 -9.52 12.23 15.98
C TRP A 52 -9.05 12.11 14.51
N TYR A 53 -9.68 12.87 13.62
CA TYR A 53 -9.36 12.94 12.19
C TYR A 53 -8.00 13.60 11.86
N MET A 54 -7.34 14.23 12.84
CA MET A 54 -5.96 14.72 12.73
C MET A 54 -4.91 13.72 13.23
N HIS A 55 -5.29 12.53 13.68
CA HIS A 55 -4.31 11.50 13.99
C HIS A 55 -3.58 11.08 12.69
N PRO A 56 -2.23 11.14 12.63
CA PRO A 56 -1.50 11.02 11.35
C PRO A 56 -1.76 9.71 10.62
N ILE A 57 -1.99 8.62 11.35
CA ILE A 57 -2.36 7.31 10.80
C ILE A 57 -3.70 7.36 10.03
N VAL A 58 -4.67 8.15 10.48
CA VAL A 58 -5.97 8.33 9.79
C VAL A 58 -5.74 9.14 8.50
N ILE A 59 -4.92 10.20 8.56
CA ILE A 59 -4.54 11.00 7.38
C ILE A 59 -3.83 10.11 6.34
N SER A 60 -2.83 9.33 6.74
CA SER A 60 -2.14 8.37 5.84
C SER A 60 -3.12 7.37 5.22
N SER A 61 -4.06 6.83 6.01
CA SER A 61 -5.07 5.89 5.49
C SER A 61 -6.06 6.54 4.50
N ALA A 62 -6.37 7.83 4.65
CA ALA A 62 -7.20 8.58 3.72
C ALA A 62 -6.45 8.92 2.43
N LEU A 63 -5.18 9.31 2.53
CA LEU A 63 -4.30 9.50 1.36
C LEU A 63 -4.15 8.20 0.57
N LEU A 64 -3.90 7.07 1.25
CA LEU A 64 -3.86 5.73 0.63
C LEU A 64 -5.14 5.41 -0.14
N MET A 65 -6.31 5.64 0.47
CA MET A 65 -7.59 5.44 -0.21
C MET A 65 -7.69 6.30 -1.48
N ILE A 66 -7.40 7.59 -1.40
CA ILE A 66 -7.44 8.49 -2.57
C ILE A 66 -6.49 8.02 -3.67
N THR A 67 -5.25 7.65 -3.33
CA THR A 67 -4.23 7.21 -4.30
C THR A 67 -4.63 5.89 -4.99
N LEU A 68 -5.20 4.93 -4.26
CA LEU A 68 -5.70 3.67 -4.81
C LEU A 68 -6.99 3.84 -5.63
N SER A 69 -7.93 4.71 -5.20
CA SER A 69 -9.11 5.08 -5.99
C SER A 69 -8.73 5.69 -7.34
N VAL A 70 -7.71 6.55 -7.39
CA VAL A 70 -7.19 7.13 -8.63
C VAL A 70 -6.51 6.08 -9.50
N HIS A 71 -5.71 5.17 -8.92
CA HIS A 71 -5.09 4.06 -9.64
C HIS A 71 -6.15 3.18 -10.34
N TRP A 72 -7.15 2.68 -9.59
CA TRP A 72 -8.23 1.85 -10.12
C TRP A 72 -9.06 2.57 -11.19
N CYS A 73 -9.36 3.86 -10.99
CA CYS A 73 -10.06 4.68 -11.98
C CYS A 73 -9.27 4.83 -13.29
N LEU A 74 -7.93 4.96 -13.21
CA LEU A 74 -7.05 4.99 -14.37
C LEU A 74 -7.00 3.65 -15.12
N THR A 75 -6.99 2.52 -14.40
CA THR A 75 -7.07 1.18 -15.01
C THR A 75 -8.41 0.99 -15.74
N PHE A 76 -9.52 1.32 -15.08
CA PHE A 76 -10.86 1.23 -15.67
C PHE A 76 -10.98 2.13 -16.91
N LYS A 77 -10.47 3.37 -16.84
CA LYS A 77 -10.39 4.27 -18.00
C LYS A 77 -9.53 3.70 -19.12
N ARG A 78 -8.35 3.13 -18.82
CA ARG A 78 -7.48 2.53 -19.85
C ARG A 78 -8.17 1.35 -20.54
N ALA A 79 -8.92 0.52 -19.80
CA ALA A 79 -9.70 -0.56 -20.39
C ALA A 79 -10.79 -0.04 -21.35
N PHE A 80 -11.59 0.96 -20.95
CA PHE A 80 -12.59 1.55 -21.85
C PHE A 80 -11.96 2.21 -23.08
N GLN A 81 -10.81 2.88 -22.93
CA GLN A 81 -10.09 3.44 -24.07
C GLN A 81 -9.57 2.35 -25.02
N ALA A 82 -9.07 1.22 -24.50
CA ALA A 82 -8.59 0.09 -25.30
C ALA A 82 -9.70 -0.60 -26.10
N PHE A 83 -10.83 -0.88 -25.47
CA PHE A 83 -11.90 -1.70 -26.05
C PHE A 83 -13.00 -0.91 -26.78
N VAL A 84 -13.17 0.38 -26.51
CA VAL A 84 -14.28 1.19 -27.06
C VAL A 84 -13.79 2.37 -27.89
N THR A 85 -12.70 3.03 -27.51
CA THR A 85 -12.27 4.29 -28.15
C THR A 85 -11.16 4.10 -29.20
N TYR A 86 -10.19 3.23 -28.96
CA TYR A 86 -9.02 3.10 -29.83
C TYR A 86 -9.35 2.28 -31.08
N LYS A 87 -9.20 2.90 -32.27
CA LYS A 87 -9.54 2.29 -33.59
C LYS A 87 -10.90 1.56 -33.57
N GLY A 88 -11.92 2.15 -32.94
CA GLY A 88 -13.27 1.57 -32.84
C GLY A 88 -13.37 0.23 -32.06
N GLY A 89 -12.32 -0.17 -31.34
CA GLY A 89 -12.23 -1.47 -30.66
C GLY A 89 -11.57 -2.58 -31.50
N GLU A 90 -11.12 -2.32 -32.73
CA GLU A 90 -10.53 -3.35 -33.61
C GLU A 90 -9.09 -3.74 -33.22
N ALA A 91 -8.36 -2.86 -32.52
CA ALA A 91 -6.93 -3.05 -32.22
C ALA A 91 -6.54 -2.81 -30.74
N PRO A 92 -7.22 -3.44 -29.75
CA PRO A 92 -6.86 -3.29 -28.34
C PRO A 92 -5.44 -3.78 -28.04
N LEU A 93 -4.92 -4.74 -28.81
CA LEU A 93 -3.60 -5.32 -28.62
C LEU A 93 -2.47 -4.30 -28.90
N GLU A 94 -2.59 -3.48 -29.94
CA GLU A 94 -1.67 -2.36 -30.20
C GLU A 94 -1.68 -1.34 -29.05
N PHE A 95 -2.88 -1.00 -28.55
CA PHE A 95 -3.07 -0.04 -27.47
C PHE A 95 -2.50 -0.51 -26.12
N TYR A 96 -2.53 -1.82 -25.85
CA TYR A 96 -1.86 -2.40 -24.69
C TYR A 96 -0.36 -2.58 -24.89
N ALA A 97 0.10 -2.83 -26.12
CA ALA A 97 1.53 -2.91 -26.45
C ALA A 97 2.25 -1.55 -26.34
N ASP A 98 1.57 -0.43 -26.61
CA ASP A 98 2.10 0.90 -26.31
C ASP A 98 2.07 1.20 -24.80
N LEU A 99 3.19 0.92 -24.14
CA LEU A 99 3.43 1.26 -22.73
C LEU A 99 3.78 2.74 -22.51
N THR A 100 4.07 3.49 -23.57
CA THR A 100 4.48 4.91 -23.53
C THR A 100 3.32 5.85 -23.21
N GLN A 101 2.08 5.35 -23.21
CA GLN A 101 0.90 6.16 -22.94
C GLN A 101 0.95 6.79 -21.55
N ARG A 102 0.67 8.10 -21.51
CA ARG A 102 0.65 8.90 -20.28
C ARG A 102 -0.27 8.31 -19.20
N THR A 103 -1.34 7.63 -19.59
CA THR A 103 -2.25 6.89 -18.71
C THR A 103 -1.55 5.78 -17.94
N GLU A 104 -0.70 4.97 -18.60
CA GLU A 104 0.01 3.85 -17.97
C GLU A 104 1.16 4.35 -17.07
N VAL A 105 1.91 5.36 -17.52
CA VAL A 105 2.97 6.02 -16.73
C VAL A 105 2.38 6.61 -15.45
N VAL A 106 1.27 7.35 -15.55
CA VAL A 106 0.59 7.95 -14.39
C VAL A 106 -0.01 6.89 -13.49
N LYS A 107 -0.70 5.86 -14.04
CA LYS A 107 -1.22 4.72 -13.26
C LYS A 107 -0.11 4.05 -12.43
N THR A 108 1.06 3.85 -13.03
CA THR A 108 2.24 3.27 -12.37
C THR A 108 2.80 4.19 -11.28
N GLY A 109 2.86 5.50 -11.53
CA GLY A 109 3.22 6.49 -10.51
C GLY A 109 2.29 6.47 -9.28
N PHE A 110 0.97 6.38 -9.50
CA PHE A 110 -0.01 6.23 -8.41
C PHE A 110 0.12 4.87 -7.67
N LEU A 111 0.53 3.80 -8.35
CA LEU A 111 0.82 2.50 -7.70
C LEU A 111 2.01 2.62 -6.75
N ILE A 112 3.13 3.17 -7.22
CA ILE A 112 4.36 3.37 -6.43
C ILE A 112 4.07 4.29 -5.24
N ALA A 113 3.35 5.39 -5.45
CA ALA A 113 2.93 6.28 -4.38
C ALA A 113 2.07 5.57 -3.32
N SER A 114 1.18 4.66 -3.74
CA SER A 114 0.36 3.86 -2.81
C SER A 114 1.21 2.90 -1.98
N LEU A 115 2.19 2.23 -2.60
CA LEU A 115 3.13 1.34 -1.89
C LEU A 115 3.98 2.11 -0.87
N CYS A 116 4.61 3.22 -1.29
CA CYS A 116 5.43 4.07 -0.41
C CYS A 116 4.62 4.66 0.77
N LEU A 117 3.36 5.03 0.56
CA LEU A 117 2.46 5.48 1.64
C LEU A 117 2.11 4.34 2.61
N GLY A 118 1.98 3.11 2.11
CA GLY A 118 1.69 1.91 2.90
C GLY A 118 2.86 1.54 3.80
N ASP A 119 4.06 1.45 3.23
CA ASP A 119 5.29 1.18 3.95
C ASP A 119 5.57 2.25 5.01
N MET A 120 5.45 3.54 4.66
CA MET A 120 5.60 4.64 5.62
C MET A 120 4.60 4.56 6.79
N MET A 121 3.36 4.09 6.53
CA MET A 121 2.35 3.87 7.57
C MET A 121 2.68 2.67 8.48
N ILE A 122 3.33 1.62 7.96
CA ILE A 122 3.84 0.49 8.75
C ILE A 122 5.05 0.93 9.59
N ILE A 123 6.01 1.62 8.98
CA ILE A 123 7.21 2.17 9.62
C ILE A 123 6.86 3.08 10.79
N TYR A 124 5.90 4.00 10.60
CA TYR A 124 5.44 4.90 11.66
C TYR A 124 4.84 4.13 12.86
N ARG A 125 4.09 3.05 12.60
CA ARG A 125 3.55 2.17 13.66
C ARG A 125 4.66 1.41 14.38
N LEU A 126 5.65 0.89 13.64
CA LEU A 126 6.80 0.17 14.20
C LEU A 126 7.62 1.07 15.15
N TRP A 127 7.86 2.33 14.76
CA TRP A 127 8.60 3.32 15.56
C TRP A 127 7.93 3.61 16.91
N ILE A 128 6.60 3.79 16.92
CA ILE A 128 5.84 3.97 18.16
C ILE A 128 5.88 2.69 19.03
N VAL A 129 5.68 1.51 18.42
CA VAL A 129 5.68 0.23 19.14
C VAL A 129 7.03 -0.11 19.79
N TRP A 130 8.15 0.36 19.21
CA TRP A 130 9.49 0.24 19.78
C TRP A 130 9.96 1.45 20.61
N GLY A 131 9.04 2.32 21.03
CA GLY A 131 9.35 3.43 21.96
C GLY A 131 10.31 4.45 21.37
N PHE A 132 10.15 4.78 20.08
CA PHE A 132 10.96 5.72 19.32
C PHE A 132 12.43 5.28 19.07
N ASN A 133 12.76 3.99 19.23
CA ASN A 133 14.09 3.47 18.93
C ASN A 133 14.39 3.43 17.42
N ASN A 134 15.13 4.43 16.93
CA ASN A 134 15.44 4.61 15.51
C ASN A 134 16.21 3.45 14.84
N TYR A 135 17.03 2.69 15.58
CA TYR A 135 17.90 1.64 15.00
C TYR A 135 17.15 0.58 14.19
N ILE A 136 15.89 0.32 14.56
CA ILE A 136 15.04 -0.72 13.96
C ILE A 136 14.36 -0.23 12.67
N ILE A 137 14.35 1.09 12.43
CA ILE A 137 13.66 1.75 11.32
C ILE A 137 14.60 2.14 10.17
N ILE A 138 15.91 2.26 10.45
CA ILE A 138 16.96 2.51 9.43
C ILE A 138 16.79 1.58 8.23
N PHE A 139 16.51 0.31 8.50
CA PHE A 139 16.38 -0.72 7.47
C PHE A 139 15.05 -0.67 6.70
N PRO A 140 13.85 -0.65 7.32
CA PRO A 140 12.60 -0.38 6.61
C PRO A 140 12.59 0.92 5.78
N ILE A 141 13.29 1.98 6.25
CA ILE A 141 13.53 3.19 5.44
C ILE A 141 14.42 2.88 4.23
N CYS A 142 15.44 2.03 4.37
CA CYS A 142 16.30 1.61 3.26
C CYS A 142 15.48 0.93 2.14
N THR A 143 14.55 0.03 2.46
CA THR A 143 13.67 -0.57 1.45
C THR A 143 12.62 0.39 0.90
N LEU A 144 12.11 1.34 1.69
CA LEU A 144 11.27 2.42 1.18
C LEU A 144 12.03 3.29 0.15
N CYS A 145 13.31 3.58 0.40
CA CYS A 145 14.18 4.29 -0.54
C CYS A 145 14.49 3.47 -1.80
N SER A 146 14.79 2.16 -1.65
CA SER A 146 14.96 1.21 -2.76
C SER A 146 13.73 1.18 -3.66
N LEU A 147 12.55 0.92 -3.10
CA LEU A 147 11.24 0.95 -3.78
C LEU A 147 10.98 2.27 -4.53
N ALA A 148 11.30 3.41 -3.90
CA ALA A 148 11.15 4.72 -4.55
C ALA A 148 12.09 4.90 -5.76
N VAL A 149 13.33 4.39 -5.67
CA VAL A 149 14.32 4.44 -6.75
C VAL A 149 13.97 3.49 -7.89
N SER A 150 13.60 2.23 -7.62
CA SER A 150 13.14 1.31 -8.67
C SER A 150 11.82 1.74 -9.30
N GLY A 151 10.88 2.30 -8.52
CA GLY A 151 9.64 2.90 -9.04
C GLY A 151 9.89 4.09 -9.98
N ALA A 152 10.79 5.01 -9.60
CA ALA A 152 11.24 6.08 -10.49
C ALA A 152 11.93 5.54 -11.75
N GLY A 153 12.73 4.48 -11.60
CA GLY A 153 13.34 3.75 -12.72
C GLY A 153 12.31 3.18 -13.70
N ILE A 154 11.29 2.47 -13.20
CA ILE A 154 10.21 1.87 -14.01
C ILE A 154 9.45 2.96 -14.77
N THR A 155 9.02 4.02 -14.10
CA THR A 155 8.26 5.12 -14.75
C THR A 155 9.10 5.88 -15.79
N TYR A 156 10.41 5.98 -15.61
CA TYR A 156 11.34 6.50 -16.62
C TYR A 156 11.54 5.54 -17.80
N GLN A 157 11.62 4.22 -17.59
CA GLN A 157 11.70 3.25 -18.69
C GLN A 157 10.40 3.22 -19.51
N LEU A 158 9.23 3.28 -18.86
CA LEU A 158 7.93 3.34 -19.54
C LEU A 158 7.80 4.57 -20.46
N THR A 159 8.35 5.73 -20.06
CA THR A 159 8.34 6.95 -20.89
C THR A 159 9.32 6.94 -22.06
N ARG A 160 10.18 5.92 -22.17
CA ARG A 160 11.13 5.75 -23.29
C ARG A 160 10.92 4.42 -24.02
N TYR A 161 9.73 3.82 -23.88
CA TYR A 161 9.43 2.51 -24.45
C TYR A 161 9.42 2.51 -25.98
N THR A 162 10.06 1.49 -26.56
CA THR A 162 10.08 1.19 -28.00
C THR A 162 9.37 -0.16 -28.23
N PRO A 163 8.26 -0.21 -29.00
CA PRO A 163 7.53 -1.45 -29.20
C PRO A 163 8.39 -2.48 -29.93
N GLY A 164 8.58 -3.64 -29.30
CA GLY A 164 9.46 -4.72 -29.75
C GLY A 164 10.71 -4.93 -28.89
N GLU A 165 11.12 -3.94 -28.09
CA GLU A 165 12.15 -4.12 -27.07
C GLU A 165 11.49 -4.55 -25.73
N SER A 166 12.26 -5.23 -24.87
CA SER A 166 11.78 -5.63 -23.54
C SER A 166 12.32 -4.69 -22.47
N VAL A 167 11.41 -4.02 -21.75
CA VAL A 167 11.67 -3.03 -20.68
C VAL A 167 12.74 -3.50 -19.67
N PHE A 168 12.77 -4.81 -19.43
CA PHE A 168 13.62 -5.47 -18.44
C PHE A 168 15.00 -5.91 -18.95
N ALA A 169 15.22 -5.98 -20.27
CA ALA A 169 16.52 -6.37 -20.85
C ALA A 169 17.53 -5.21 -20.92
N SER A 170 17.07 -3.97 -20.75
CA SER A 170 17.96 -2.80 -20.65
C SER A 170 18.86 -2.89 -19.41
N ALA A 171 19.95 -2.13 -19.40
CA ALA A 171 20.83 -2.07 -18.22
C ALA A 171 20.09 -1.57 -16.97
N ALA A 172 19.12 -0.65 -17.13
CA ALA A 172 18.26 -0.19 -16.05
C ALA A 172 17.29 -1.29 -15.57
N GLY A 173 16.72 -2.08 -16.50
CA GLY A 173 15.86 -3.22 -16.19
C GLY A 173 16.55 -4.24 -15.27
N ARG A 174 17.83 -4.55 -15.53
CA ARG A 174 18.63 -5.43 -14.65
C ARG A 174 18.83 -4.86 -13.25
N TRP A 175 19.10 -3.56 -13.11
CA TRP A 175 19.21 -2.90 -11.80
C TRP A 175 17.87 -2.93 -11.04
N ILE A 176 16.75 -2.64 -11.70
CA ILE A 176 15.40 -2.70 -11.11
C ILE A 176 15.05 -4.13 -10.64
N ILE A 177 15.42 -5.16 -11.40
CA ILE A 177 15.22 -6.57 -11.00
C ILE A 177 16.10 -6.92 -9.79
N SER A 178 17.36 -6.47 -9.75
CA SER A 178 18.24 -6.72 -8.60
C SER A 178 17.75 -6.03 -7.32
N ASP A 179 17.27 -4.79 -7.44
CA ASP A 179 16.74 -3.97 -6.36
C ASP A 179 15.43 -4.54 -5.78
N SER A 180 14.49 -4.92 -6.67
CA SER A 180 13.25 -5.60 -6.25
C SER A 180 13.47 -6.99 -5.68
N ALA A 181 14.42 -7.78 -6.20
CA ALA A 181 14.79 -9.08 -5.63
C ALA A 181 15.41 -8.94 -4.23
N PHE A 182 16.27 -7.93 -4.01
CA PHE A 182 16.83 -7.63 -2.70
C PHE A 182 15.74 -7.19 -1.70
N THR A 183 14.82 -6.33 -2.13
CA THR A 183 13.68 -5.89 -1.30
C THR A 183 12.72 -7.04 -0.95
N LEU A 184 12.41 -7.93 -1.90
CA LEU A 184 11.61 -9.13 -1.62
C LEU A 184 12.31 -10.08 -0.64
N TRP A 185 13.62 -10.29 -0.80
CA TRP A 185 14.43 -11.06 0.15
C TRP A 185 14.40 -10.41 1.55
N TRP A 186 14.55 -9.09 1.65
CA TRP A 186 14.48 -8.36 2.91
C TRP A 186 13.14 -8.56 3.63
N VAL A 187 12.03 -8.31 2.92
CA VAL A 187 10.66 -8.41 3.45
C VAL A 187 10.34 -9.83 3.92
N ILE A 188 10.80 -10.85 3.19
CA ILE A 188 10.55 -12.26 3.55
C ILE A 188 11.39 -12.71 4.76
N TYR A 189 12.69 -12.39 4.78
CA TYR A 189 13.63 -12.97 5.76
C TYR A 189 13.76 -12.16 7.06
N PHE A 190 13.69 -10.83 7.00
CA PHE A 190 13.89 -9.96 8.16
C PHE A 190 12.60 -9.25 8.59
N ASP A 191 11.83 -8.68 7.65
CA ASP A 191 10.53 -8.04 7.95
C ASP A 191 9.37 -9.06 8.04
N CYS A 192 9.72 -10.31 8.34
CA CYS A 192 8.80 -11.43 8.38
C CYS A 192 7.63 -11.12 9.33
N PRO A 193 6.36 -11.21 8.88
CA PRO A 193 5.21 -10.83 9.70
C PRO A 193 5.08 -11.67 10.97
N VAL A 194 5.76 -12.82 11.06
CA VAL A 194 5.92 -13.62 12.28
C VAL A 194 6.66 -12.83 13.37
N LEU A 195 7.75 -12.12 13.06
CA LEU A 195 8.48 -11.30 14.04
C LEU A 195 7.66 -10.08 14.49
N LEU A 196 7.00 -9.41 13.54
CA LEU A 196 6.12 -8.28 13.83
C LEU A 196 4.94 -8.70 14.72
N ALA A 197 4.23 -9.77 14.35
CA ALA A 197 3.11 -10.32 15.11
C ALA A 197 3.54 -10.90 16.46
N TYR A 198 4.68 -11.61 16.53
CA TYR A 198 5.24 -12.10 17.79
C TYR A 198 5.59 -10.96 18.74
N ARG A 199 6.17 -9.85 18.24
CA ARG A 199 6.48 -8.68 19.06
C ARG A 199 5.23 -7.95 19.53
N VAL A 200 4.23 -7.76 18.66
CA VAL A 200 2.93 -7.17 19.02
C VAL A 200 2.20 -8.06 20.05
N TRP A 201 2.20 -9.38 19.88
CA TRP A 201 1.64 -10.34 20.82
C TRP A 201 2.38 -10.35 22.16
N SER A 202 3.71 -10.32 22.15
CA SER A 202 4.57 -10.24 23.33
C SER A 202 4.34 -8.94 24.12
N ILE A 203 4.21 -7.81 23.43
CA ILE A 203 3.87 -6.51 24.06
C ILE A 203 2.45 -6.55 24.62
N ASN A 204 1.44 -6.98 23.85
CA ASN A 204 0.06 -7.08 24.33
C ASN A 204 -0.06 -8.00 25.57
N ARG A 205 0.62 -9.16 25.56
CA ARG A 205 0.71 -10.09 26.70
C ARG A 205 1.45 -9.48 27.90
N SER A 206 2.34 -8.52 27.67
CA SER A 206 3.00 -7.75 28.74
C SER A 206 2.08 -6.67 29.31
N THR A 207 1.31 -5.95 28.49
CA THR A 207 0.29 -5.00 28.95
C THR A 207 -0.78 -5.70 29.79
N VAL A 208 -1.23 -6.89 29.37
CA VAL A 208 -2.17 -7.73 30.15
C VAL A 208 -1.61 -8.12 31.52
N LYS A 209 -0.29 -8.31 31.67
CA LYS A 209 0.32 -8.56 32.99
C LYS A 209 0.26 -7.35 33.93
N PHE A 210 0.28 -6.11 33.41
CA PHE A 210 0.13 -4.90 34.21
C PHE A 210 -1.33 -4.48 34.42
N GLY A 211 -2.27 -4.94 33.58
CA GLY A 211 -3.71 -4.82 33.82
C GLY A 211 -4.30 -5.90 34.74
N GLY A 212 -3.48 -6.80 35.28
CA GLY A 212 -3.91 -8.05 35.93
C GLY A 212 -4.32 -7.96 37.41
N SER A 213 -4.66 -6.79 37.94
CA SER A 213 -4.79 -6.59 39.41
C SER A 213 -5.98 -5.73 39.89
N SER A 214 -7.15 -5.85 39.26
CA SER A 214 -8.43 -5.43 39.88
C SER A 214 -9.71 -6.03 39.23
N LEU A 215 -9.66 -7.29 38.77
CA LEU A 215 -10.88 -8.05 38.39
C LEU A 215 -11.31 -9.00 39.51
N ASN A 216 -11.71 -8.43 40.65
CA ASN A 216 -12.52 -9.10 41.67
C ASN A 216 -13.13 -8.06 42.63
N VAL A 217 -14.29 -8.38 43.22
CA VAL A 217 -15.04 -7.55 44.19
C VAL A 217 -15.54 -6.20 43.65
N SER A 218 -16.59 -6.23 42.82
CA SER A 218 -17.82 -5.42 42.98
C SER A 218 -18.76 -5.56 41.78
N LEU A 219 -19.73 -6.47 41.87
CA LEU A 219 -21.09 -6.44 41.30
C LEU A 219 -21.66 -7.87 41.23
N LEU A 220 -22.16 -8.32 42.39
CA LEU A 220 -23.51 -8.89 42.45
C LEU A 220 -24.52 -7.75 42.33
#